data_AF-A0A7X0CLX3-F1
#
_entry.id   AF-A0A7X0CLX3-F1
#
_cell.length_a   1.000
_cell.length_b   1.000
_cell.length_c   1.000
_cell.angle_alpha   90.00
_cell.angle_beta   90.00
_cell.angle_gamma   90.00
#
_symmetry.space_group_name_H-M   'P 1'
#
loop_
_entity.id
_entity.type
_entity.pdbx_description
1 polymer ?
#
loop_
_entity_poly.entity_id
_entity_poly.type
_entity_poly.pdbx_seq_one_letter_code
_entity_poly.pdbx_strand_id
1 'polypeptide(L)'
;MEKKKFTQTELTGILNKYKIAGGAKDIIPFGSGHINETFRVRNIQIDCPDYLLQKINGNVFHNIPDVIDNIRNVTHHLKKKLIQIPGANPDKEVLTLLKAKDGKYFVLDEEGGYWRLHYFLKHTRSYDVVTTKQQAFQGGKAFGKFQAYLADLPVKKIHEVIPDFHNIDHRINQFKSALSQDLAGRKDKISREIDFVIEREVEMRTIIKLGNEGKIPLRITHNDTKFNNVLLDKNDSAQCVIDLDTVMPGYVAYDFGDAVRTIINSAPEDEPNLENIQLNVPLFEAFTEGFINETSEFLTDNEVLTLGHGVFLLPFIMGVRFLTDYLNGDIYYKTSFAEHNIQRSRAQFELVRKLEQNRKKITEIIYNSYEVKEI
;
A
#
# COMPACT_ATOMS: atom_id res chain seq x y z
N MET A 1 -1.13 -11.40 -20.02
CA MET A 1 -0.08 -12.39 -19.67
C MET A 1 -0.66 -13.43 -18.73
N GLU A 2 -0.74 -14.68 -19.18
CA GLU A 2 -1.06 -15.81 -18.29
C GLU A 2 0.06 -15.98 -17.25
N LYS A 3 -0.29 -16.16 -15.97
CA LYS A 3 0.70 -16.47 -14.93
C LYS A 3 1.29 -17.86 -15.24
N LYS A 4 2.62 -18.01 -15.14
CA LYS A 4 3.29 -19.31 -15.29
C LYS A 4 2.64 -20.29 -14.29
N LYS A 5 2.22 -21.46 -14.76
CA LYS A 5 1.74 -22.52 -13.87
C LYS A 5 2.93 -23.25 -13.30
N PHE A 6 3.21 -23.04 -12.01
CA PHE A 6 4.23 -23.79 -11.28
C PHE A 6 3.73 -25.19 -10.94
N THR A 7 4.56 -26.19 -11.19
CA THR A 7 4.33 -27.57 -10.77
C THR A 7 4.60 -27.74 -9.28
N GLN A 8 4.00 -28.76 -8.66
CA GLN A 8 4.28 -29.09 -7.25
C GLN A 8 5.76 -29.44 -7.03
N THR A 9 6.41 -30.08 -8.00
CA THR A 9 7.83 -30.44 -7.94
C THR A 9 8.72 -29.19 -7.89
N GLU A 10 8.46 -28.19 -8.75
CA GLU A 10 9.20 -26.92 -8.73
C GLU A 10 9.04 -26.20 -7.38
N LEU A 11 7.80 -26.06 -6.90
CA LEU A 11 7.51 -25.38 -5.63
C LEU A 11 8.15 -26.10 -4.43
N THR A 12 8.12 -27.43 -4.43
CA THR A 12 8.78 -28.24 -3.39
C THR A 12 10.29 -28.09 -3.45
N GLY A 13 10.88 -28.06 -4.65
CA GLY A 13 12.31 -27.80 -4.85
C GLY A 13 12.75 -26.46 -4.28
N ILE A 14 11.97 -25.40 -4.49
CA ILE A 14 12.20 -24.07 -3.89
C ILE A 14 12.05 -24.12 -2.38
N LEU A 15 10.96 -24.70 -1.87
CA LEU A 15 10.70 -24.79 -0.43
C LEU A 15 11.82 -25.54 0.32
N ASN A 16 12.36 -26.60 -0.27
CA ASN A 16 13.45 -27.40 0.31
C ASN A 16 14.76 -26.63 0.50
N LYS A 17 14.90 -25.44 -0.11
CA LYS A 17 16.04 -24.54 0.13
C LYS A 17 15.88 -23.74 1.43
N TYR A 18 14.71 -23.75 2.08
CA TYR A 18 14.44 -23.06 3.34
C TYR A 18 14.62 -23.94 4.58
N LYS A 19 14.79 -23.27 5.73
CA LYS A 19 14.75 -23.90 7.05
C LYS A 19 13.31 -23.88 7.57
N ILE A 20 12.54 -24.92 7.26
CA ILE A 20 11.15 -25.09 7.74
C ILE A 20 11.09 -26.12 8.87
N ALA A 21 10.15 -25.95 9.79
CA ALA A 21 9.71 -26.97 10.72
C ALA A 21 8.61 -27.84 10.08
N GLY A 22 8.65 -29.15 10.31
CA GLY A 22 7.72 -30.11 9.71
C GLY A 22 7.97 -30.36 8.22
N GLY A 23 6.96 -30.90 7.52
CA GLY A 23 6.98 -31.19 6.09
C GLY A 23 5.80 -30.55 5.36
N ALA A 24 5.95 -30.22 4.08
CA ALA A 24 4.86 -29.67 3.28
C ALA A 24 3.86 -30.76 2.89
N LYS A 25 2.59 -30.56 3.25
CA LYS A 25 1.46 -31.41 2.83
C LYS A 25 1.05 -31.07 1.41
N ASP A 26 0.92 -29.78 1.14
CA ASP A 26 0.64 -29.22 -0.17
C ASP A 26 1.09 -27.76 -0.25
N ILE A 27 1.26 -27.29 -1.49
CA ILE A 27 1.59 -25.90 -1.82
C ILE A 27 0.54 -25.42 -2.82
N ILE A 28 -0.38 -24.56 -2.39
CA ILE A 28 -1.51 -24.12 -3.22
C ILE A 28 -1.44 -22.62 -3.50
N PRO A 29 -1.85 -22.15 -4.69
CA PRO A 29 -2.02 -20.72 -4.95
C PRO A 29 -2.89 -20.07 -3.87
N PHE A 30 -2.49 -18.87 -3.42
CA PHE A 30 -3.16 -18.19 -2.31
C PHE A 30 -3.26 -16.68 -2.53
N GLY A 31 -4.42 -16.11 -2.20
CA GLY A 31 -4.68 -14.67 -2.25
C GLY A 31 -5.10 -14.13 -3.62
N SER A 32 -5.52 -12.87 -3.63
CA SER A 32 -5.95 -12.10 -4.82
C SER A 32 -4.87 -11.17 -5.37
N GLY A 33 -3.67 -11.15 -4.76
CA GLY A 33 -2.59 -10.23 -5.08
C GLY A 33 -2.20 -10.18 -6.56
N HIS A 34 -1.94 -8.96 -7.05
CA HIS A 34 -1.68 -8.70 -8.46
C HIS A 34 -0.20 -8.60 -8.83
N ILE A 35 0.68 -8.33 -7.86
CA ILE A 35 2.11 -8.11 -8.09
C ILE A 35 2.88 -9.43 -8.03
N ASN A 36 2.93 -10.06 -6.86
CA ASN A 36 3.69 -11.29 -6.62
C ASN A 36 2.87 -12.55 -6.88
N GLU A 37 3.57 -13.67 -7.10
CA GLU A 37 2.94 -15.00 -7.10
C GLU A 37 3.04 -15.60 -5.71
N THR A 38 1.89 -15.91 -5.11
CA THR A 38 1.78 -16.25 -3.69
C THR A 38 1.17 -17.64 -3.53
N PHE A 39 1.82 -18.46 -2.71
CA PHE A 39 1.42 -19.83 -2.41
C PHE A 39 1.37 -20.06 -0.91
N ARG A 40 0.31 -20.71 -0.43
CA ARG A 40 0.22 -21.21 0.94
C ARG A 40 0.81 -22.62 1.00
N VAL A 41 1.76 -22.81 1.90
CA VAL A 41 2.34 -24.10 2.25
C VAL A 41 1.66 -24.59 3.52
N ARG A 42 0.87 -25.66 3.43
CA ARG A 42 0.27 -26.30 4.62
C ARG A 42 1.21 -27.34 5.18
N ASN A 43 1.37 -27.34 6.50
CA ASN A 43 2.22 -28.34 7.16
C ASN A 43 1.50 -29.69 7.27
N ILE A 44 2.25 -30.79 7.18
CA ILE A 44 1.75 -32.15 7.49
C ILE A 44 1.48 -32.25 8.99
N GLN A 45 2.39 -31.70 9.80
CA GLN A 45 2.33 -31.70 11.25
C GLN A 45 1.47 -30.53 11.74
N ILE A 46 0.39 -30.84 12.48
CA ILE A 46 -0.58 -29.84 12.97
C ILE A 46 0.04 -28.82 13.95
N ASP A 47 1.03 -29.24 14.72
CA ASP A 47 1.78 -28.44 15.69
C ASP A 47 2.87 -27.57 15.05
N CYS A 48 3.18 -27.80 13.77
CA CYS A 48 4.12 -26.98 13.02
C CYS A 48 3.40 -25.80 12.30
N PRO A 49 4.10 -24.67 12.07
CA PRO A 49 3.50 -23.53 11.39
C PRO A 49 3.28 -23.82 9.90
N ASP A 50 2.27 -23.17 9.33
CA ASP A 50 2.10 -23.04 7.88
C ASP A 50 2.99 -21.89 7.38
N TYR A 51 3.23 -21.85 6.07
CA TYR A 51 4.08 -20.81 5.45
C TYR A 51 3.41 -20.14 4.24
N LEU A 52 3.91 -18.96 3.91
CA LEU A 52 3.59 -18.24 2.68
C LEU A 52 4.86 -18.16 1.81
N LEU A 53 4.87 -18.91 0.72
CA LEU A 53 5.95 -18.92 -0.26
C LEU A 53 5.60 -17.96 -1.39
N GLN A 54 6.49 -17.03 -1.72
CA GLN A 54 6.21 -16.01 -2.74
C GLN A 54 7.36 -15.88 -3.74
N LYS A 55 7.03 -15.84 -5.04
CA LYS A 55 7.93 -15.36 -6.10
C LYS A 55 7.72 -13.87 -6.27
N ILE A 56 8.80 -13.11 -6.11
CA ILE A 56 8.78 -11.65 -6.18
C ILE A 56 8.82 -11.22 -7.65
N ASN A 57 8.02 -10.21 -8.00
CA ASN A 57 7.92 -9.73 -9.38
C ASN A 57 9.12 -8.85 -9.78
N GLY A 58 10.06 -9.43 -10.52
CA GLY A 58 11.24 -8.73 -11.02
C GLY A 58 10.99 -7.68 -12.11
N ASN A 59 9.78 -7.58 -12.66
CA ASN A 59 9.42 -6.50 -13.60
C ASN A 59 9.02 -5.21 -12.87
N VAL A 60 8.59 -5.33 -11.62
CA VAL A 60 8.20 -4.17 -10.78
C VAL A 60 9.36 -3.77 -9.88
N PHE A 61 10.02 -4.75 -9.27
CA PHE A 61 11.14 -4.53 -8.36
C PHE A 61 12.45 -4.89 -9.03
N HIS A 62 13.22 -3.89 -9.44
CA HIS A 62 14.49 -4.11 -10.15
C HIS A 62 15.62 -4.55 -9.20
N ASN A 63 15.60 -4.13 -7.93
CA ASN A 63 16.55 -4.58 -6.90
C ASN A 63 15.81 -5.32 -5.77
N ILE A 64 15.51 -6.60 -6.01
CA ILE A 64 14.80 -7.45 -5.04
C ILE A 64 15.58 -7.66 -3.72
N PRO A 65 16.92 -7.81 -3.72
CA PRO A 65 17.69 -7.81 -2.48
C PRO A 65 17.40 -6.62 -1.56
N ASP A 66 17.27 -5.40 -2.11
CA ASP A 66 16.95 -4.19 -1.32
C ASP A 66 15.53 -4.24 -0.75
N VAL A 67 14.55 -4.72 -1.53
CA VAL A 67 13.18 -4.95 -1.04
C VAL A 67 13.19 -5.88 0.17
N ILE A 68 13.93 -6.99 0.09
CA ILE A 68 13.99 -7.98 1.18
C ILE A 68 14.76 -7.42 2.38
N ASP A 69 15.80 -6.59 2.15
CA ASP A 69 16.53 -5.92 3.22
C ASP A 69 15.64 -4.92 3.97
N ASN A 70 14.82 -4.14 3.26
CA ASN A 70 13.82 -3.24 3.85
C ASN A 70 12.84 -4.01 4.73
N ILE A 71 12.22 -5.07 4.21
CA ILE A 71 11.28 -5.90 4.97
C ILE A 71 11.95 -6.48 6.21
N ARG A 72 13.20 -6.96 6.11
CA ARG A 72 13.96 -7.47 7.25
C ARG A 72 14.18 -6.37 8.30
N ASN A 73 14.64 -5.18 7.89
CA ASN A 73 14.94 -4.08 8.80
C ASN A 73 13.67 -3.60 9.53
N VAL A 74 12.57 -3.43 8.79
CA VAL A 74 11.26 -3.03 9.31
C VAL A 74 10.70 -4.07 10.27
N THR A 75 10.58 -5.33 9.85
CA THR A 75 10.00 -6.40 10.69
C THR A 75 10.83 -6.65 11.94
N HIS A 76 12.17 -6.60 11.85
CA HIS A 76 13.04 -6.73 13.02
C HIS A 76 12.83 -5.58 14.01
N HIS A 77 12.75 -4.34 13.52
CA HIS A 77 12.53 -3.17 14.38
C HIS A 77 11.16 -3.22 15.07
N LEU A 78 10.10 -3.52 14.32
CA LEU A 78 8.74 -3.67 14.84
C LEU A 78 8.66 -4.75 15.93
N LYS A 79 9.27 -5.93 15.68
CA LYS A 79 9.32 -7.00 16.69
C LYS A 79 10.05 -6.54 17.95
N LYS A 80 11.18 -5.84 17.81
CA LYS A 80 11.95 -5.32 18.95
C LYS A 80 11.12 -4.33 19.78
N LYS A 81 10.33 -3.47 19.14
CA LYS A 81 9.39 -2.55 19.81
C LYS A 81 8.30 -3.30 20.56
N LEU A 82 7.62 -4.23 19.89
CA LEU A 82 6.49 -4.98 20.46
C LEU A 82 6.88 -5.84 21.67
N ILE A 83 8.09 -6.42 21.70
CA ILE A 83 8.55 -7.20 22.87
C ILE A 83 8.56 -6.37 24.16
N GLN A 84 8.71 -5.04 24.06
CA GLN A 84 8.72 -4.14 25.21
C GLN A 84 7.32 -3.70 25.66
N ILE A 85 6.27 -4.08 24.92
CA ILE A 85 4.89 -3.66 25.17
C ILE A 85 4.15 -4.81 25.89
N PRO A 86 3.70 -4.63 27.14
CA PRO A 86 2.94 -5.65 27.85
C PRO A 86 1.71 -6.12 27.07
N GLY A 87 1.56 -7.43 26.92
CA GLY A 87 0.42 -8.05 26.23
C GLY A 87 0.54 -8.13 24.70
N ALA A 88 1.58 -7.52 24.09
CA ALA A 88 1.84 -7.67 22.67
C ALA A 88 2.37 -9.07 22.32
N ASN A 89 2.09 -9.52 21.10
CA ASN A 89 2.59 -10.76 20.52
C ASN A 89 3.25 -10.51 19.16
N PRO A 90 4.58 -10.29 19.13
CA PRO A 90 5.33 -10.01 17.91
C PRO A 90 5.20 -11.06 16.80
N ASP A 91 4.94 -12.32 17.14
CA ASP A 91 4.81 -13.40 16.16
C ASP A 91 3.42 -13.45 15.50
N LYS A 92 2.44 -12.76 16.09
CA LYS A 92 1.11 -12.56 15.48
C LYS A 92 0.96 -11.20 14.82
N GLU A 93 1.66 -10.20 15.35
CA GLU A 93 1.50 -8.79 14.97
C GLU A 93 2.49 -8.29 13.90
N VAL A 94 3.53 -9.08 13.60
CA VAL A 94 4.53 -8.72 12.58
C VAL A 94 4.82 -9.91 11.67
N LEU A 95 4.89 -9.65 10.36
CA LEU A 95 5.38 -10.62 9.39
C LEU A 95 6.78 -11.11 9.76
N THR A 96 7.01 -12.40 9.57
CA THR A 96 8.29 -13.03 9.90
C THR A 96 8.88 -13.68 8.66
N LEU A 97 9.97 -13.11 8.14
CA LEU A 97 10.77 -13.69 7.07
C LEU A 97 11.60 -14.87 7.58
N LEU A 98 11.61 -15.96 6.82
CA LEU A 98 12.42 -17.15 7.12
C LEU A 98 13.72 -17.14 6.33
N LYS A 99 14.79 -17.60 6.99
CA LYS A 99 16.08 -17.79 6.35
C LYS A 99 16.09 -19.07 5.49
N ALA A 100 16.72 -18.95 4.34
CA ALA A 100 17.20 -20.07 3.56
C ALA A 100 18.31 -20.83 4.30
N LYS A 101 18.64 -22.03 3.81
CA LYS A 101 19.70 -22.88 4.37
C LYS A 101 21.07 -22.22 4.33
N ASP A 102 21.32 -21.38 3.31
CA ASP A 102 22.53 -20.57 3.15
C ASP A 102 22.57 -19.30 4.04
N GLY A 103 21.52 -19.04 4.82
CA GLY A 103 21.43 -17.91 5.74
C GLY A 103 20.82 -16.63 5.16
N LYS A 104 20.57 -16.56 3.85
CA LYS A 104 19.88 -15.43 3.21
C LYS A 104 18.37 -15.47 3.48
N TYR A 105 17.67 -14.38 3.21
CA TYR A 105 16.20 -14.29 3.35
C TYR A 105 15.45 -14.53 2.03
N PHE A 106 16.16 -15.03 1.03
CA PHE A 106 15.62 -15.37 -0.27
C PHE A 106 16.35 -16.56 -0.88
N VAL A 107 15.74 -17.15 -1.90
CA VAL A 107 16.37 -18.16 -2.76
C VAL A 107 16.12 -17.81 -4.22
N LEU A 108 17.04 -18.22 -5.09
CA LEU A 108 16.87 -18.12 -6.54
C LEU A 108 16.30 -19.43 -7.11
N ASP A 109 15.36 -19.31 -8.04
CA ASP A 109 15.01 -20.40 -8.95
C ASP A 109 16.04 -20.54 -10.08
N GLU A 110 15.87 -21.57 -10.92
CA GLU A 110 16.78 -21.85 -12.04
C GLU A 110 16.77 -20.76 -13.12
N GLU A 111 15.71 -19.96 -13.18
CA GLU A 111 15.55 -18.84 -14.11
C GLU A 111 16.06 -17.51 -13.51
N GLY A 112 16.64 -17.54 -12.29
CA GLY A 112 17.11 -16.35 -11.59
C GLY A 112 15.99 -15.54 -10.91
N GLY A 113 14.77 -16.07 -10.83
CA GLY A 113 13.67 -15.48 -10.10
C GLY A 113 13.87 -15.57 -8.59
N TYR A 114 13.53 -14.49 -7.88
CA TYR A 114 13.68 -14.42 -6.42
C TYR A 114 12.43 -14.93 -5.70
N TRP A 115 12.66 -15.74 -4.69
CA TRP A 115 11.62 -16.27 -3.82
C TRP A 115 11.91 -15.89 -2.37
N ARG A 116 10.86 -15.68 -1.59
CA ARG A 116 10.91 -15.48 -0.14
C ARG A 116 9.90 -16.38 0.58
N LEU A 117 10.12 -16.60 1.88
CA LEU A 117 9.23 -17.39 2.72
C LEU A 117 8.88 -16.64 3.99
N HIS A 118 7.59 -16.62 4.33
CA HIS A 118 7.08 -16.08 5.60
C HIS A 118 6.35 -17.16 6.41
N TYR A 119 6.24 -16.96 7.74
CA TYR A 119 5.22 -17.68 8.50
C TYR A 119 3.83 -17.24 8.03
N PHE A 120 2.93 -18.20 7.90
CA PHE A 120 1.53 -17.92 7.60
C PHE A 120 0.79 -17.56 8.89
N LEU A 121 0.23 -16.35 8.94
CA LEU A 121 -0.58 -15.88 10.07
C LEU A 121 -1.97 -16.51 10.00
N LYS A 122 -2.22 -17.51 10.87
CA LYS A 122 -3.52 -18.20 10.98
C LYS A 122 -4.56 -17.32 11.70
N HIS A 123 -5.84 -17.61 11.48
CA HIS A 123 -6.99 -16.98 12.15
C HIS A 123 -7.14 -15.47 11.91
N THR A 124 -6.61 -14.98 10.78
CA THR A 124 -6.80 -13.62 10.32
C THR A 124 -7.77 -13.52 9.15
N ARG A 125 -8.28 -12.32 8.92
CA ARG A 125 -9.11 -11.94 7.76
C ARG A 125 -8.62 -10.61 7.21
N SER A 126 -8.67 -10.45 5.90
CA SER A 126 -8.57 -9.14 5.25
C SER A 126 -9.86 -8.86 4.49
N TYR A 127 -10.13 -7.59 4.22
CA TYR A 127 -11.33 -7.14 3.53
C TYR A 127 -10.93 -6.26 2.36
N ASP A 128 -11.46 -6.56 1.16
CA ASP A 128 -11.26 -5.71 -0.01
C ASP A 128 -12.11 -4.43 0.05
N VAL A 129 -13.23 -4.48 0.78
CA VAL A 129 -14.14 -3.34 0.98
C VAL A 129 -14.43 -3.17 2.47
N VAL A 130 -14.25 -1.94 2.96
CA VAL A 130 -14.57 -1.58 4.34
C VAL A 130 -16.05 -1.20 4.43
N THR A 131 -16.80 -1.88 5.29
CA THR A 131 -18.26 -1.68 5.39
C THR A 131 -18.69 -1.17 6.76
N THR A 132 -17.83 -1.23 7.79
CA THR A 132 -18.17 -0.83 9.16
C THR A 132 -17.17 0.16 9.74
N LYS A 133 -17.65 1.02 10.66
CA LYS A 133 -16.80 1.96 11.40
C LYS A 133 -15.71 1.24 12.21
N GLN A 134 -16.02 0.07 12.78
CA GLN A 134 -15.05 -0.71 13.54
C GLN A 134 -13.87 -1.14 12.65
N GLN A 135 -14.16 -1.65 11.45
CA GLN A 135 -13.12 -2.00 10.48
C GLN A 135 -12.27 -0.77 10.14
N ALA A 136 -12.90 0.35 9.76
CA ALA A 136 -12.20 1.58 9.42
C ALA A 136 -11.29 2.07 10.57
N PHE A 137 -11.80 2.12 11.80
CA PHE A 137 -11.03 2.48 12.99
C PHE A 137 -9.83 1.56 13.21
N GLN A 138 -10.03 0.25 13.08
CA GLN A 138 -8.95 -0.73 13.27
C GLN A 138 -7.91 -0.65 12.14
N GLY A 139 -8.31 -0.36 10.90
CA GLY A 139 -7.37 -0.06 9.82
C GLY A 139 -6.53 1.19 10.10
N GLY A 140 -7.17 2.26 10.56
CA GLY A 140 -6.48 3.48 10.99
C GLY A 140 -5.48 3.20 12.10
N LYS A 141 -5.91 2.46 13.11
CA LYS A 141 -5.06 2.00 14.22
C LYS A 141 -3.87 1.17 13.74
N ALA A 142 -4.07 0.26 12.77
CA ALA A 142 -3.01 -0.59 12.25
C ALA A 142 -1.90 0.23 11.56
N PHE A 143 -2.28 1.10 10.63
CA PHE A 143 -1.30 1.94 9.91
C PHE A 143 -0.71 3.04 10.81
N GLY A 144 -1.49 3.58 11.74
CA GLY A 144 -1.01 4.53 12.74
C GLY A 144 0.08 3.91 13.63
N LYS A 145 -0.16 2.71 14.16
CA LYS A 145 0.85 1.94 14.92
C LYS A 145 2.09 1.62 14.09
N PHE A 146 1.89 1.21 12.83
CA PHE A 146 3.00 0.94 11.92
C PHE A 146 3.91 2.16 11.78
N GLN A 147 3.33 3.34 11.56
CA GLN A 147 4.05 4.61 11.50
C GLN A 147 4.74 4.95 12.83
N ALA A 148 4.01 4.88 13.94
CA ALA A 148 4.52 5.20 15.28
C ALA A 148 5.72 4.33 15.68
N TYR A 149 5.65 3.03 15.44
CA TYR A 149 6.70 2.10 15.81
C TYR A 149 7.93 2.19 14.91
N LEU A 150 7.81 2.80 13.71
CA LEU A 150 8.92 3.05 12.80
C LEU A 150 9.49 4.47 12.89
N ALA A 151 8.86 5.36 13.68
CA ALA A 151 9.25 6.77 13.76
C ALA A 151 10.72 6.98 14.19
N ASP A 152 11.31 6.04 14.93
CA ASP A 152 12.70 6.07 15.38
C ASP A 152 13.65 5.14 14.60
N LEU A 153 13.17 4.44 13.56
CA LEU A 153 14.04 3.67 12.67
C LEU A 153 14.74 4.64 11.69
N PRO A 154 16.09 4.69 11.65
CA PRO A 154 16.77 5.66 10.79
C PRO A 154 16.49 5.41 9.31
N VAL A 155 15.93 6.42 8.62
CA VAL A 155 15.55 6.37 7.20
C VAL A 155 16.69 5.88 6.30
N LYS A 156 17.93 6.27 6.59
CA LYS A 156 19.14 5.83 5.85
C LYS A 156 19.40 4.31 5.85
N LYS A 157 18.67 3.52 6.65
CA LYS A 157 18.74 2.06 6.67
C LYS A 157 17.74 1.40 5.71
N ILE A 158 16.88 2.19 5.07
CA ILE A 158 15.82 1.74 4.19
C ILE A 158 16.11 2.29 2.79
N HIS A 159 16.07 1.39 1.81
CA HIS A 159 16.32 1.69 0.40
C HIS A 159 15.07 2.24 -0.28
N GLU A 160 15.25 3.08 -1.29
CA GLU A 160 14.19 3.43 -2.23
C GLU A 160 14.09 2.33 -3.29
N VAL A 161 13.00 1.54 -3.23
CA VAL A 161 12.86 0.32 -4.05
C VAL A 161 12.03 0.52 -5.32
N ILE A 162 11.19 1.56 -5.31
CA ILE A 162 10.52 2.06 -6.51
C ILE A 162 10.70 3.58 -6.53
N PRO A 163 11.75 4.08 -7.21
CA PRO A 163 11.97 5.51 -7.34
C PRO A 163 10.74 6.24 -7.89
N ASP A 164 10.50 7.44 -7.39
CA ASP A 164 9.42 8.33 -7.85
C ASP A 164 7.99 7.74 -7.72
N PHE A 165 7.79 6.75 -6.84
CA PHE A 165 6.51 6.03 -6.76
C PHE A 165 5.30 6.95 -6.55
N HIS A 166 5.37 7.82 -5.54
CA HIS A 166 4.38 8.85 -5.22
C HIS A 166 4.84 10.27 -5.60
N ASN A 167 5.90 10.39 -6.43
CA ASN A 167 6.41 11.68 -6.85
C ASN A 167 5.51 12.31 -7.91
N ILE A 168 4.76 13.34 -7.52
CA ILE A 168 3.82 13.99 -8.43
C ILE A 168 4.49 14.69 -9.63
N ASP A 169 5.69 15.25 -9.46
CA ASP A 169 6.43 15.88 -10.58
C ASP A 169 6.76 14.85 -11.64
N HIS A 170 7.24 13.68 -11.21
CA HIS A 170 7.50 12.56 -12.11
C HIS A 170 6.22 12.13 -12.85
N ARG A 171 5.10 11.96 -12.15
CA ARG A 171 3.83 11.53 -12.76
C ARG A 171 3.29 12.54 -13.77
N ILE A 172 3.38 13.83 -13.46
CA ILE A 172 2.97 14.90 -14.39
C ILE A 172 3.89 14.93 -15.61
N ASN A 173 5.20 14.74 -15.45
CA ASN A 173 6.13 14.69 -16.58
C ASN A 173 5.85 13.48 -17.50
N GLN A 174 5.57 12.31 -16.92
CA GLN A 174 5.14 11.13 -17.68
C GLN A 174 3.85 11.41 -18.45
N PHE A 175 2.86 12.03 -17.81
CA PHE A 175 1.61 12.43 -18.45
C PHE A 175 1.82 13.41 -19.61
N LYS A 176 2.60 14.48 -19.40
CA LYS A 176 2.94 15.47 -20.44
C LYS A 176 3.67 14.81 -21.63
N SER A 177 4.58 13.87 -21.36
CA SER A 177 5.25 13.10 -22.41
C SER A 177 4.27 12.22 -23.19
N ALA A 178 3.40 11.48 -22.51
CA ALA A 178 2.38 10.65 -23.15
C ALA A 178 1.40 11.50 -24.00
N LEU A 179 1.03 12.69 -23.52
CA LEU A 179 0.18 13.63 -24.23
C LEU A 179 0.86 14.21 -25.50
N SER A 180 2.17 14.42 -25.46
CA SER A 180 2.94 14.88 -26.61
C SER A 180 3.13 13.80 -27.67
N GLN A 181 3.28 12.54 -27.24
CA GLN A 181 3.51 11.41 -28.14
C GLN A 181 2.20 10.86 -28.71
N ASP A 182 1.13 10.85 -27.90
CA ASP A 182 -0.19 10.31 -28.21
C ASP A 182 -0.12 8.96 -28.93
N LEU A 183 0.66 8.02 -28.36
CA LEU A 183 1.01 6.75 -29.01
C LEU A 183 -0.21 5.94 -29.46
N ALA A 184 -1.32 6.04 -28.72
CA ALA A 184 -2.57 5.36 -29.04
C ALA A 184 -3.57 6.22 -29.85
N GLY A 185 -3.25 7.47 -30.18
CA GLY A 185 -4.14 8.38 -30.93
C GLY A 185 -5.44 8.70 -30.18
N ARG A 186 -5.37 8.87 -28.87
CA ARG A 186 -6.53 8.97 -27.95
C ARG A 186 -6.68 10.34 -27.32
N LYS A 187 -5.71 11.25 -27.49
CA LYS A 187 -5.69 12.59 -26.91
C LYS A 187 -6.97 13.40 -27.15
N ASP A 188 -7.52 13.34 -28.37
CA ASP A 188 -8.70 14.14 -28.74
C ASP A 188 -9.98 13.76 -27.97
N LYS A 189 -9.96 12.62 -27.27
CA LYS A 189 -11.09 12.10 -26.49
C LYS A 189 -11.06 12.50 -25.01
N ILE A 190 -10.03 13.22 -24.56
CA ILE A 190 -9.75 13.42 -23.12
C ILE A 190 -9.48 14.88 -22.72
N SER A 191 -10.02 15.87 -23.44
CA SER A 191 -9.79 17.29 -23.16
C SER A 191 -10.14 17.69 -21.72
N ARG A 192 -11.28 17.20 -21.20
CA ARG A 192 -11.73 17.49 -19.83
C ARG A 192 -10.77 16.95 -18.77
N GLU A 193 -10.21 15.76 -19.01
CA GLU A 193 -9.25 15.12 -18.12
C GLU A 193 -7.88 15.83 -18.16
N ILE A 194 -7.47 16.34 -19.32
CA ILE A 194 -6.27 17.17 -19.43
C ILE A 194 -6.42 18.45 -18.62
N ASP A 195 -7.53 19.17 -18.79
CA ASP A 195 -7.82 20.41 -18.05
C ASP A 195 -7.84 20.14 -16.53
N PHE A 196 -8.47 19.04 -16.11
CA PHE A 196 -8.53 18.62 -14.71
C PHE A 196 -7.14 18.49 -14.07
N VAL A 197 -6.18 17.89 -14.80
CA VAL A 197 -4.79 17.71 -14.35
C VAL A 197 -4.06 19.04 -14.27
N ILE A 198 -4.18 19.89 -15.29
CA ILE A 198 -3.49 21.18 -15.37
C ILE A 198 -3.95 22.13 -14.25
N GLU A 199 -5.26 22.21 -14.00
CA GLU A 199 -5.84 23.07 -12.97
C GLU A 199 -5.32 22.78 -11.55
N ARG A 200 -4.97 21.52 -11.28
CA ARG A 200 -4.61 21.02 -9.93
C ARG A 200 -3.11 20.82 -9.72
N GLU A 201 -2.30 20.94 -10.77
CA GLU A 201 -0.87 20.62 -10.77
C GLU A 201 -0.10 21.33 -9.64
N VAL A 202 -0.43 22.60 -9.37
CA VAL A 202 0.25 23.42 -8.35
C VAL A 202 -0.11 22.96 -6.94
N GLU A 203 -1.40 22.74 -6.67
CA GLU A 203 -1.85 22.34 -5.33
C GLU A 203 -1.34 20.94 -4.97
N MET A 204 -1.35 20.01 -5.93
CA MET A 204 -0.92 18.62 -5.74
C MET A 204 0.58 18.50 -5.42
N ARG A 205 1.36 19.56 -5.60
CA ARG A 205 2.78 19.64 -5.20
C ARG A 205 3.02 20.06 -3.75
N THR A 206 1.98 20.35 -2.97
CA THR A 206 2.15 20.89 -1.62
C THR A 206 3.04 20.02 -0.73
N ILE A 207 2.83 18.69 -0.74
CA ILE A 207 3.60 17.76 0.09
C ILE A 207 5.08 17.75 -0.31
N ILE A 208 5.39 17.56 -1.60
CA ILE A 208 6.78 17.51 -2.07
C ILE A 208 7.48 18.87 -1.87
N LYS A 209 6.76 19.98 -2.05
CA LYS A 209 7.28 21.33 -1.76
C LYS A 209 7.67 21.48 -0.29
N LEU A 210 6.77 21.14 0.64
CA LEU A 210 7.06 21.21 2.08
C LEU A 210 8.20 20.27 2.48
N GLY A 211 8.28 19.09 1.86
CA GLY A 211 9.38 18.15 2.06
C GLY A 211 10.73 18.70 1.59
N ASN A 212 10.78 19.27 0.38
CA ASN A 212 11.99 19.90 -0.16
C ASN A 212 12.44 21.13 0.65
N GLU A 213 11.48 21.85 1.25
CA GLU A 213 11.73 22.97 2.17
C GLU A 213 12.16 22.50 3.58
N GLY A 214 12.16 21.18 3.86
CA GLY A 214 12.50 20.62 5.17
C GLY A 214 11.44 20.87 6.25
N LYS A 215 10.21 21.26 5.88
CA LYS A 215 9.12 21.58 6.81
C LYS A 215 8.37 20.34 7.32
N ILE A 216 8.46 19.24 6.59
CA ILE A 216 7.98 17.92 7.01
C ILE A 216 9.14 16.92 6.90
N PRO A 217 9.31 16.01 7.88
CA PRO A 217 10.38 15.04 7.85
C PRO A 217 10.08 13.91 6.86
N LEU A 218 11.15 13.40 6.23
CA LEU A 218 11.09 12.13 5.53
C LEU A 218 11.00 11.01 6.58
N ARG A 219 10.06 10.08 6.42
CA ARG A 219 9.81 8.93 7.30
C ARG A 219 9.84 7.64 6.53
N ILE A 220 9.75 6.51 7.23
CA ILE A 220 9.56 5.20 6.60
C ILE A 220 8.06 4.98 6.45
N THR A 221 7.61 4.86 5.21
CA THR A 221 6.19 4.71 4.85
C THR A 221 5.95 3.36 4.19
N HIS A 222 4.71 2.89 4.25
CA HIS A 222 4.27 1.66 3.60
C HIS A 222 4.06 1.85 2.09
N ASN A 223 3.54 3.00 1.68
CA ASN A 223 3.25 3.42 0.32
C ASN A 223 2.17 2.62 -0.45
N ASP A 224 1.54 1.59 0.13
CA ASP A 224 0.40 0.86 -0.45
C ASP A 224 -0.57 0.45 0.67
N THR A 225 -1.25 1.44 1.23
CA THR A 225 -2.02 1.32 2.48
C THR A 225 -3.49 0.96 2.23
N LYS A 226 -3.76 0.22 1.16
CA LYS A 226 -5.07 -0.37 0.90
C LYS A 226 -5.50 -1.23 2.08
N PHE A 227 -6.79 -1.21 2.40
CA PHE A 227 -7.28 -1.89 3.60
C PHE A 227 -7.05 -3.41 3.59
N ASN A 228 -6.99 -4.05 2.42
CA ASN A 228 -6.70 -5.48 2.32
C ASN A 228 -5.25 -5.85 2.68
N ASN A 229 -4.37 -4.86 2.88
CA ASN A 229 -3.05 -5.01 3.47
C ASN A 229 -3.07 -4.94 5.02
N VAL A 230 -4.25 -4.92 5.63
CA VAL A 230 -4.43 -5.08 7.08
C VAL A 230 -5.10 -6.43 7.36
N LEU A 231 -4.44 -7.24 8.18
CA LEU A 231 -5.00 -8.46 8.75
C LEU A 231 -5.69 -8.14 10.07
N LEU A 232 -6.98 -8.46 10.15
CA LEU A 232 -7.78 -8.40 11.38
C LEU A 232 -7.95 -9.79 11.99
N ASP A 233 -8.11 -9.86 13.31
CA ASP A 233 -8.42 -11.10 14.03
C ASP A 233 -9.91 -11.50 13.90
N LYS A 234 -10.33 -12.57 14.59
CA LYS A 234 -11.72 -13.04 14.58
C LYS A 234 -12.74 -12.05 15.14
N ASN A 235 -12.30 -11.02 15.86
CA ASN A 235 -13.12 -9.96 16.47
C ASN A 235 -12.98 -8.64 15.69
N ASP A 236 -12.44 -8.68 14.47
CA ASP A 236 -12.12 -7.52 13.63
C ASP A 236 -11.16 -6.52 14.31
N SER A 237 -10.29 -6.97 15.21
CA SER A 237 -9.21 -6.14 15.79
C SER A 237 -7.96 -6.21 14.93
N ALA A 238 -7.30 -5.07 14.73
CA ALA A 238 -6.07 -4.98 13.95
C ALA A 238 -4.99 -5.92 14.51
N GLN A 239 -4.50 -6.82 13.67
CA GLN A 239 -3.46 -7.76 14.03
C GLN A 239 -2.13 -7.42 13.36
N CYS A 240 -2.06 -7.32 12.03
CA CYS A 240 -0.80 -7.16 11.31
C CYS A 240 -0.98 -6.37 10.03
N VAL A 241 -0.04 -5.46 9.73
CA VAL A 241 0.12 -4.87 8.39
C VAL A 241 0.99 -5.79 7.54
N ILE A 242 0.56 -6.05 6.30
CA ILE A 242 1.22 -6.96 5.36
C ILE A 242 1.54 -6.25 4.04
N ASP A 243 2.18 -6.95 3.09
CA ASP A 243 2.61 -6.41 1.79
C ASP A 243 3.64 -5.28 1.90
N LEU A 244 4.74 -5.57 2.58
CA LEU A 244 5.79 -4.62 2.93
C LEU A 244 6.77 -4.30 1.77
N ASP A 245 6.39 -4.60 0.53
CA ASP A 245 7.29 -4.56 -0.64
C ASP A 245 7.60 -3.13 -1.08
N THR A 246 6.67 -2.23 -0.82
CA THR A 246 6.78 -0.81 -1.11
C THR A 246 7.18 0.00 0.12
N VAL A 247 7.60 -0.65 1.21
CA VAL A 247 8.12 0.05 2.37
C VAL A 247 9.45 0.71 2.03
N MET A 248 9.46 2.03 2.06
CA MET A 248 10.60 2.86 1.69
C MET A 248 10.45 4.28 2.27
N PRO A 249 11.43 5.17 2.13
CA PRO A 249 11.29 6.55 2.57
C PRO A 249 10.15 7.30 1.85
N GLY A 250 9.39 8.10 2.59
CA GLY A 250 8.27 8.90 2.09
C GLY A 250 7.71 9.84 3.15
N TYR A 251 6.53 10.42 2.91
CA TYR A 251 5.84 11.29 3.86
C TYR A 251 4.59 10.62 4.41
N VAL A 252 4.28 10.82 5.69
CA VAL A 252 3.11 10.19 6.35
C VAL A 252 1.81 10.44 5.59
N ALA A 253 1.67 11.61 4.98
CA ALA A 253 0.53 11.97 4.15
C ALA A 253 0.29 11.01 2.97
N TYR A 254 1.32 10.32 2.48
CA TYR A 254 1.15 9.31 1.42
C TYR A 254 0.41 8.08 1.91
N ASP A 255 0.83 7.52 3.05
CA ASP A 255 0.17 6.37 3.68
C ASP A 255 -1.25 6.73 4.10
N PHE A 256 -1.45 7.91 4.67
CA PHE A 256 -2.77 8.36 5.08
C PHE A 256 -3.70 8.54 3.87
N GLY A 257 -3.22 9.23 2.82
CA GLY A 257 -4.00 9.51 1.62
C GLY A 257 -4.40 8.24 0.85
N ASP A 258 -3.49 7.28 0.70
CA ASP A 258 -3.79 6.05 -0.07
C ASP A 258 -4.76 5.13 0.68
N ALA A 259 -4.67 5.06 2.01
CA ALA A 259 -5.66 4.37 2.83
C ALA A 259 -7.04 5.03 2.68
N VAL A 260 -7.12 6.35 2.88
CA VAL A 260 -8.39 7.10 2.80
C VAL A 260 -9.04 6.93 1.43
N ARG A 261 -8.27 6.96 0.34
CA ARG A 261 -8.76 6.73 -1.03
C ARG A 261 -9.60 5.46 -1.16
N THR A 262 -9.21 4.38 -0.48
CA THR A 262 -9.93 3.09 -0.51
C THR A 262 -11.05 2.97 0.52
N ILE A 263 -11.00 3.76 1.60
CA ILE A 263 -11.94 3.66 2.72
C ILE A 263 -13.12 4.62 2.56
N ILE A 264 -12.87 5.84 2.08
CA ILE A 264 -13.90 6.88 1.97
C ILE A 264 -14.77 6.70 0.73
N ASN A 265 -14.27 6.04 -0.32
CA ASN A 265 -15.01 5.86 -1.56
C ASN A 265 -16.05 4.74 -1.42
N SER A 266 -17.33 5.03 -1.68
CA SER A 266 -18.41 4.04 -1.66
C SER A 266 -18.42 3.10 -2.86
N ALA A 267 -17.67 3.41 -3.91
CA ALA A 267 -17.67 2.70 -5.18
C ALA A 267 -16.28 2.08 -5.49
N PRO A 268 -16.21 1.06 -6.37
CA PRO A 268 -14.95 0.52 -6.86
C PRO A 268 -14.06 1.57 -7.57
N GLU A 269 -12.76 1.26 -7.71
CA GLU A 269 -11.78 2.13 -8.38
C GLU A 269 -12.09 2.39 -9.86
N ASP A 270 -12.81 1.47 -10.50
CA ASP A 270 -13.21 1.47 -11.89
C ASP A 270 -14.72 1.66 -12.07
N GLU A 271 -15.43 2.33 -11.15
CA GLU A 271 -16.87 2.57 -11.26
C GLU A 271 -17.24 3.31 -12.57
N PRO A 272 -18.05 2.70 -13.47
CA PRO A 272 -18.47 3.34 -14.71
C PRO A 272 -19.47 4.47 -14.50
N ASN A 273 -20.34 4.39 -13.47
CA ASN A 273 -21.30 5.44 -13.16
C ASN A 273 -20.77 6.37 -12.07
N LEU A 274 -20.25 7.53 -12.48
CA LEU A 274 -19.65 8.52 -11.58
C LEU A 274 -20.60 9.02 -10.49
N GLU A 275 -21.92 8.92 -10.67
CA GLU A 275 -22.90 9.28 -9.64
C GLU A 275 -22.87 8.35 -8.42
N ASN A 276 -22.39 7.10 -8.57
CA ASN A 276 -22.25 6.14 -7.48
C ASN A 276 -21.06 6.43 -6.58
N ILE A 277 -20.11 7.25 -7.03
CA ILE A 277 -18.96 7.66 -6.25
C ILE A 277 -19.47 8.64 -5.20
N GLN A 278 -19.48 8.23 -3.94
CA GLN A 278 -19.91 9.06 -2.82
C GLN A 278 -18.90 8.93 -1.69
N LEU A 279 -18.84 9.94 -0.83
CA LEU A 279 -17.95 9.93 0.33
C LEU A 279 -18.65 9.30 1.54
N ASN A 280 -18.10 8.22 2.04
CA ASN A 280 -18.48 7.63 3.32
C ASN A 280 -17.73 8.34 4.46
N VAL A 281 -18.12 9.59 4.74
CA VAL A 281 -17.54 10.42 5.81
C VAL A 281 -17.51 9.69 7.16
N PRO A 282 -18.54 8.93 7.57
CA PRO A 282 -18.48 8.18 8.83
C PRO A 282 -17.37 7.11 8.92
N LEU A 283 -16.96 6.50 7.79
CA LEU A 283 -15.80 5.59 7.77
C LEU A 283 -14.48 6.37 7.81
N PHE A 284 -14.40 7.50 7.11
CA PHE A 284 -13.25 8.38 7.16
C PHE A 284 -12.99 8.93 8.56
N GLU A 285 -14.03 9.36 9.28
CA GLU A 285 -13.94 9.79 10.68
C GLU A 285 -13.36 8.68 11.56
N ALA A 286 -13.91 7.48 11.48
CA ALA A 286 -13.44 6.33 12.27
C ALA A 286 -11.97 5.96 11.95
N PHE A 287 -11.60 5.93 10.67
CA PHE A 287 -10.21 5.68 10.26
C PHE A 287 -9.26 6.75 10.78
N THR A 288 -9.62 8.03 10.62
CA THR A 288 -8.79 9.17 11.05
C THR A 288 -8.58 9.13 12.56
N GLU A 289 -9.63 8.86 13.33
CA GLU A 289 -9.55 8.69 14.78
C GLU A 289 -8.57 7.57 15.15
N GLY A 290 -8.69 6.39 14.53
CA GLY A 290 -7.79 5.26 14.77
C GLY A 290 -6.33 5.58 14.43
N PHE A 291 -6.09 6.30 13.33
CA PHE A 291 -4.75 6.67 12.88
C PHE A 291 -4.09 7.72 13.78
N ILE A 292 -4.81 8.81 14.08
CA ILE A 292 -4.30 9.91 14.91
C ILE A 292 -4.09 9.45 16.37
N ASN A 293 -4.94 8.54 16.86
CA ASN A 293 -4.78 7.98 18.20
C ASN A 293 -3.41 7.36 18.45
N GLU A 294 -2.79 6.80 17.42
CA GLU A 294 -1.50 6.11 17.50
C GLU A 294 -0.33 6.99 17.03
N THR A 295 -0.59 8.12 16.34
CA THR A 295 0.46 8.94 15.69
C THR A 295 0.62 10.33 16.28
N SER A 296 -0.36 10.82 17.03
CA SER A 296 -0.38 12.17 17.62
C SER A 296 0.87 12.52 18.43
N GLU A 297 1.48 11.56 19.12
CA GLU A 297 2.68 11.80 19.94
C GLU A 297 3.92 12.24 19.13
N PHE A 298 4.01 11.91 17.83
CA PHE A 298 5.21 12.19 17.02
C PHE A 298 4.95 13.05 15.79
N LEU A 299 3.69 13.22 15.38
CA LEU A 299 3.35 14.07 14.25
C LEU A 299 3.53 15.54 14.61
N THR A 300 4.16 16.28 13.70
CA THR A 300 4.24 17.74 13.75
C THR A 300 2.99 18.39 13.15
N ASP A 301 2.70 19.64 13.51
CA ASP A 301 1.59 20.41 12.94
C ASP A 301 1.62 20.44 11.40
N ASN A 302 2.81 20.59 10.82
CA ASN A 302 2.97 20.56 9.36
C ASN A 302 2.61 19.19 8.77
N GLU A 303 2.95 18.09 9.45
CA GLU A 303 2.55 16.76 8.99
C GLU A 303 1.04 16.55 9.08
N VAL A 304 0.42 16.99 10.18
CA VAL A 304 -1.05 16.95 10.36
C VAL A 304 -1.74 17.75 9.25
N LEU A 305 -1.26 18.96 8.95
CA LEU A 305 -1.72 19.76 7.82
C LEU A 305 -1.63 18.98 6.50
N THR A 306 -0.52 18.28 6.26
CA THR A 306 -0.33 17.50 5.02
C THR A 306 -1.22 16.27 4.90
N LEU A 307 -1.79 15.74 5.99
CA LEU A 307 -2.70 14.58 5.90
C LEU A 307 -3.88 14.88 4.97
N GLY A 308 -4.47 16.09 5.09
CA GLY A 308 -5.54 16.54 4.19
C GLY A 308 -5.07 16.65 2.74
N HIS A 309 -3.86 17.17 2.50
CA HIS A 309 -3.28 17.22 1.17
C HIS A 309 -3.04 15.82 0.57
N GLY A 310 -2.69 14.83 1.40
CA GLY A 310 -2.54 13.44 0.99
C GLY A 310 -3.85 12.84 0.49
N VAL A 311 -4.96 13.14 1.17
CA VAL A 311 -6.31 12.70 0.78
C VAL A 311 -6.68 13.15 -0.63
N PHE A 312 -6.26 14.34 -1.05
CA PHE A 312 -6.49 14.81 -2.43
C PHE A 312 -5.45 14.26 -3.42
N LEU A 313 -4.18 14.19 -3.00
CA LEU A 313 -3.06 13.84 -3.88
C LEU A 313 -3.12 12.40 -4.37
N LEU A 314 -3.42 11.44 -3.50
CA LEU A 314 -3.29 10.02 -3.84
C LEU A 314 -4.31 9.56 -4.89
N PRO A 315 -5.62 9.88 -4.79
CA PRO A 315 -6.53 9.63 -5.91
C PRO A 315 -6.14 10.42 -7.17
N PHE A 316 -5.63 11.64 -7.04
CA PHE A 316 -5.14 12.40 -8.20
C PHE A 316 -3.99 11.70 -8.92
N ILE A 317 -2.97 11.23 -8.19
CA ILE A 317 -1.85 10.45 -8.73
C ILE A 317 -2.36 9.21 -9.45
N MET A 318 -3.30 8.47 -8.86
CA MET A 318 -3.88 7.28 -9.48
C MET A 318 -4.60 7.63 -10.78
N GLY A 319 -5.42 8.69 -10.79
CA GLY A 319 -6.08 9.17 -12.00
C GLY A 319 -5.09 9.55 -13.10
N VAL A 320 -4.04 10.32 -12.77
CA VAL A 320 -2.97 10.68 -13.72
C VAL A 320 -2.25 9.45 -14.27
N ARG A 321 -1.96 8.46 -13.44
CA ARG A 321 -1.31 7.21 -13.87
C ARG A 321 -2.19 6.42 -14.84
N PHE A 322 -3.48 6.27 -14.56
CA PHE A 322 -4.42 5.61 -15.46
C PHE A 322 -4.58 6.37 -16.78
N LEU A 323 -4.69 7.69 -16.73
CA LEU A 323 -4.79 8.53 -17.92
C LEU A 323 -3.55 8.44 -18.80
N THR A 324 -2.37 8.44 -18.18
CA THR A 324 -1.08 8.27 -18.87
C THR A 324 -0.99 6.91 -19.54
N ASP A 325 -1.41 5.84 -18.85
CA ASP A 325 -1.40 4.50 -19.44
C ASP A 325 -2.40 4.36 -20.59
N TYR A 326 -3.58 4.98 -20.47
CA TYR A 326 -4.56 5.04 -21.56
C TYR A 326 -4.02 5.72 -22.83
N LEU A 327 -3.24 6.79 -22.69
CA LEU A 327 -2.56 7.47 -23.81
C LEU A 327 -1.46 6.63 -24.44
N ASN A 328 -0.77 5.83 -23.62
CA ASN A 328 0.31 4.93 -24.07
C ASN A 328 -0.20 3.60 -24.64
N GLY A 329 -1.52 3.35 -24.63
CA GLY A 329 -2.11 2.12 -25.16
C GLY A 329 -2.21 0.97 -24.16
N ASP A 330 -2.43 1.28 -22.88
CA ASP A 330 -2.76 0.32 -21.81
C ASP A 330 -1.67 -0.74 -21.56
N ILE A 331 -0.42 -0.28 -21.45
CA ILE A 331 0.76 -1.16 -21.37
C ILE A 331 1.16 -1.51 -19.94
N TYR A 332 0.73 -0.72 -18.95
CA TYR A 332 1.11 -0.87 -17.55
C TYR A 332 0.04 -1.60 -16.73
N TYR A 333 -1.21 -1.13 -16.78
CA TYR A 333 -2.31 -1.72 -16.04
C TYR A 333 -3.05 -2.76 -16.88
N LYS A 334 -3.45 -3.85 -16.24
CA LYS A 334 -4.34 -4.82 -16.88
C LYS A 334 -5.71 -4.17 -17.12
N THR A 335 -6.16 -4.24 -18.36
CA THR A 335 -7.46 -3.76 -18.81
C THR A 335 -8.33 -4.93 -19.27
N SER A 336 -9.64 -4.77 -19.10
CA SER A 336 -10.66 -5.74 -19.55
C SER A 336 -11.34 -5.31 -20.84
N PHE A 337 -11.23 -4.04 -21.21
CA PHE A 337 -11.77 -3.41 -22.42
C PHE A 337 -10.96 -2.14 -22.73
N ALA A 338 -11.09 -1.59 -23.94
CA ALA A 338 -10.20 -0.55 -24.46
C ALA A 338 -10.24 0.77 -23.66
N GLU A 339 -11.39 1.12 -23.09
CA GLU A 339 -11.60 2.36 -22.32
C GLU A 339 -11.42 2.17 -20.80
N HIS A 340 -10.94 1.01 -20.35
CA HIS A 340 -10.93 0.69 -18.92
C HIS A 340 -10.04 1.68 -18.12
N ASN A 341 -8.85 2.03 -18.61
CA ASN A 341 -7.99 2.99 -17.90
C ASN A 341 -8.56 4.42 -17.89
N ILE A 342 -9.22 4.89 -18.96
CA ILE A 342 -9.87 6.20 -18.91
C ILE A 342 -11.08 6.20 -17.96
N GLN A 343 -11.82 5.08 -17.86
CA GLN A 343 -12.88 4.91 -16.86
C GLN A 343 -12.32 5.01 -15.43
N ARG A 344 -11.24 4.28 -15.12
CA ARG A 344 -10.55 4.39 -13.82
C ARG A 344 -10.09 5.82 -13.54
N SER A 345 -9.48 6.48 -14.52
CA SER A 345 -9.05 7.88 -14.39
C SER A 345 -10.21 8.79 -14.01
N ARG A 346 -11.36 8.65 -14.68
CA ARG A 346 -12.56 9.45 -14.42
C ARG A 346 -13.12 9.19 -13.03
N ALA A 347 -13.16 7.92 -12.59
CA ALA A 347 -13.60 7.57 -11.25
C ALA A 347 -12.71 8.22 -10.18
N GLN A 348 -11.37 8.17 -10.36
CA GLN A 348 -10.45 8.82 -9.42
C GLN A 348 -10.58 10.35 -9.43
N PHE A 349 -10.78 10.97 -10.59
CA PHE A 349 -10.99 12.42 -10.67
C PHE A 349 -12.32 12.87 -10.07
N GLU A 350 -13.39 12.09 -10.22
CA GLU A 350 -14.66 12.37 -9.55
C GLU A 350 -14.53 12.26 -8.03
N LEU A 351 -13.78 11.27 -7.54
CA LEU A 351 -13.44 11.17 -6.12
C LEU A 351 -12.71 12.44 -5.64
N VAL A 352 -11.70 12.91 -6.37
CA VAL A 352 -11.00 14.18 -6.07
C VAL A 352 -11.98 15.36 -6.01
N ARG A 353 -12.90 15.50 -6.98
CA ARG A 353 -13.91 16.59 -6.98
C ARG A 353 -14.77 16.55 -5.73
N LYS A 354 -15.25 15.37 -5.32
CA LYS A 354 -16.07 15.21 -4.12
C LYS A 354 -15.30 15.52 -2.86
N LEU A 355 -14.05 15.11 -2.79
CA LEU A 355 -13.15 15.44 -1.67
C LEU A 355 -12.92 16.96 -1.60
N GLU A 356 -12.66 17.62 -2.73
CA GLU A 356 -12.51 19.08 -2.80
C GLU A 356 -13.77 19.83 -2.35
N GLN A 357 -14.96 19.38 -2.77
CA GLN A 357 -16.25 19.93 -2.34
C GLN A 357 -16.46 19.80 -0.82
N ASN A 358 -15.85 18.78 -0.19
CA ASN A 358 -15.93 18.50 1.24
C ASN A 358 -14.65 18.89 2.00
N ARG A 359 -13.75 19.67 1.39
CA ARG A 359 -12.42 20.01 1.94
C ARG A 359 -12.48 20.50 3.37
N LYS A 360 -13.40 21.43 3.67
CA LYS A 360 -13.56 22.00 5.02
C LYS A 360 -13.86 20.89 6.03
N LYS A 361 -14.85 20.04 5.75
CA LYS A 361 -15.25 18.93 6.62
C LYS A 361 -14.13 17.91 6.80
N ILE A 362 -13.41 17.55 5.72
CA ILE A 362 -12.26 16.63 5.79
C ILE A 362 -11.17 17.20 6.72
N THR A 363 -10.85 18.47 6.52
CA THR A 363 -9.81 19.17 7.28
C THR A 363 -10.19 19.29 8.76
N GLU A 364 -11.44 19.65 9.06
CA GLU A 364 -11.98 19.72 10.43
C GLU A 364 -11.92 18.36 11.14
N ILE A 365 -12.26 17.26 10.46
CA ILE A 365 -12.18 15.92 11.06
C ILE A 365 -10.75 15.58 11.48
N ILE A 366 -9.76 15.89 10.62
CA ILE A 366 -8.34 15.63 10.91
C ILE A 366 -7.89 16.47 12.11
N TYR A 367 -8.14 17.78 12.10
CA TYR A 367 -7.72 18.67 13.18
C TYR A 367 -8.42 18.36 14.50
N ASN A 368 -9.74 18.15 14.49
CA ASN A 368 -10.47 17.79 15.70
C ASN A 368 -9.94 16.47 16.29
N SER A 369 -9.61 15.48 15.45
CA SER A 369 -9.02 14.23 15.93
C SER A 369 -7.63 14.43 16.56
N TYR A 370 -6.89 15.44 16.12
CA TYR A 370 -5.56 15.78 16.66
C TYR A 370 -5.63 16.62 17.93
N GLU A 371 -6.53 17.62 17.99
CA GLU A 371 -6.65 18.56 19.12
C GLU A 371 -7.35 17.97 20.36
N VAL A 372 -8.25 17.00 20.20
CA VAL A 372 -9.10 16.46 21.30
C VAL A 372 -8.29 15.73 22.41
N LYS A 373 -6.96 15.66 22.35
CA LYS A 373 -6.11 15.01 23.36
C LYS A 373 -5.39 15.92 24.35
N GLU A 374 -5.60 17.24 24.33
CA GLU A 374 -5.31 18.07 25.52
C GLU A 374 -6.44 17.96 26.56
N ILE A 375 -6.69 16.77 27.15
CA ILE A 375 -7.42 16.63 28.43
C ILE A 375 -6.83 15.48 29.26
#